data_AF-A0A447N6P2-F1
#
_entry.id   AF-A0A447N6P2-F1
#
_cell.length_a   1.000
_cell.length_b   1.000
_cell.length_c   1.000
_cell.angle_alpha   90.00
_cell.angle_beta   90.00
_cell.angle_gamma   90.00
#
_symmetry.space_group_name_H-M   'P 1'
#
loop_
_entity.id
_entity.type
_entity.pdbx_description
1 polymer ?
#
loop_
_entity_poly.entity_id
_entity_poly.type
_entity_poly.pdbx_seq_one_letter_code
_entity_poly.pdbx_strand_id
1 'polypeptide(L)'
;MSRSTQNRYVKSINLRDGGVGSLLWNEQLYFVCLQNAHPAATQITLTSPVYNDRDGFAKAKVGETIPVIITTRDAQGNPAADTPVIFTRGDSVGRANQEVNSSAAADIQINHSDGRSSGANYYTAHGRRRHADAEYQPGQRRGL
;
A
#
# COMPACT_ATOMS: atom_id res chain seq x y z
N MET A 1 -18.53 4.35 24.08
CA MET A 1 -19.17 3.82 22.86
C MET A 1 -18.88 2.33 22.77
N SER A 2 -19.88 1.48 23.03
CA SER A 2 -19.72 0.03 22.97
C SER A 2 -19.78 -0.42 21.50
N ARG A 3 -18.68 -0.98 20.97
CA ARG A 3 -18.68 -1.59 19.63
C ARG A 3 -19.42 -2.92 19.71
N SER A 4 -20.51 -3.06 18.96
CA SER A 4 -21.25 -4.32 18.78
C SER A 4 -20.30 -5.47 18.42
N THR A 5 -20.43 -6.61 19.10
CA THR A 5 -19.60 -7.82 18.92
C THR A 5 -20.18 -8.81 17.89
N GLN A 6 -21.26 -8.47 17.19
CA GLN A 6 -21.89 -9.44 16.30
C GLN A 6 -21.03 -9.75 15.06
N ASN A 7 -20.78 -11.05 14.86
CA ASN A 7 -20.15 -11.70 13.71
C ASN A 7 -18.89 -11.01 13.12
N ARG A 8 -17.86 -10.80 13.93
CA ARG A 8 -16.53 -10.54 13.39
C ARG A 8 -15.85 -11.85 13.02
N TYR A 9 -15.55 -12.02 11.74
CA TYR A 9 -14.68 -13.10 11.28
C TYR A 9 -13.22 -12.68 11.46
N VAL A 10 -12.39 -13.59 11.97
CA VAL A 10 -10.94 -13.42 12.03
C VAL A 10 -10.25 -14.48 11.20
N LYS A 11 -9.08 -14.14 10.66
CA LYS A 11 -8.22 -15.10 10.00
C LYS A 11 -7.60 -16.02 11.03
N SER A 12 -7.65 -17.33 10.77
CA SER A 12 -6.97 -18.35 11.56
C SER A 12 -5.89 -19.01 10.73
N ILE A 13 -4.83 -19.47 11.38
CA ILE A 13 -3.76 -20.25 10.75
C ILE A 13 -3.69 -21.57 11.51
N ASN A 14 -3.84 -22.69 10.79
CA ASN A 14 -3.63 -24.01 11.35
C ASN A 14 -2.12 -24.22 11.56
N LEU A 15 -1.70 -24.41 12.81
CA LEU A 15 -0.28 -24.54 13.15
C LEU A 15 0.34 -25.88 12.69
N ARG A 16 -0.48 -26.85 12.26
CA ARG A 16 -0.01 -28.16 11.77
C ARG A 16 0.40 -28.12 10.30
N ASP A 17 -0.34 -27.40 9.46
CA ASP A 17 -0.18 -27.43 7.99
C ASP A 17 -0.13 -26.02 7.36
N GLY A 18 -0.27 -24.96 8.15
CA GLY A 18 -0.28 -23.58 7.68
C GLY A 18 -1.58 -23.17 6.97
N GLY A 19 -2.61 -24.01 6.95
CA GLY A 19 -3.89 -23.71 6.32
C GLY A 19 -4.54 -22.45 6.90
N VAL A 20 -4.99 -21.54 6.03
CA VAL A 20 -5.63 -20.28 6.45
C VAL A 20 -7.15 -20.41 6.40
N GLY A 21 -7.80 -20.19 7.55
CA GLY A 21 -9.25 -20.23 7.70
C GLY A 21 -9.86 -18.87 8.02
N SER A 22 -11.18 -18.85 8.18
CA SER A 22 -11.90 -17.72 8.77
C SER A 22 -12.87 -18.26 9.82
N LEU A 23 -12.74 -17.77 11.04
CA LEU A 23 -13.46 -18.27 12.21
C LEU A 23 -14.23 -17.13 12.89
N LEU A 24 -15.31 -17.45 13.58
CA LEU A 24 -16.07 -16.45 14.31
C LEU A 24 -15.32 -16.02 15.57
N TRP A 25 -15.43 -14.73 15.94
CA TRP A 25 -14.74 -14.16 17.10
C TRP A 25 -15.15 -14.76 18.46
N ASN A 26 -16.27 -15.51 18.51
CA ASN A 26 -16.74 -16.20 19.69
C ASN A 26 -16.19 -17.62 19.83
N GLU A 27 -15.35 -18.08 18.90
CA GLU A 27 -14.57 -19.29 19.06
C GLU A 27 -13.33 -19.01 19.93
N GLN A 28 -12.85 -20.02 20.66
CA GLN A 28 -11.68 -19.87 21.53
C GLN A 28 -10.40 -19.93 20.69
N LEU A 29 -10.04 -18.77 20.14
CA LEU A 29 -8.95 -18.62 19.18
C LEU A 29 -7.66 -18.20 19.87
N TYR A 30 -6.56 -18.85 19.51
CA TYR A 30 -5.22 -18.40 19.85
C TYR A 30 -4.78 -17.36 18.83
N PHE A 31 -4.53 -16.13 19.31
CA PHE A 31 -3.95 -15.08 18.49
C PHE A 31 -2.44 -15.04 18.72
N VAL A 32 -1.68 -14.92 17.62
CA VAL A 32 -0.27 -14.58 17.70
C VAL A 32 -0.18 -13.07 17.85
N CYS A 33 0.40 -12.62 18.96
CA CYS A 33 0.73 -11.22 19.16
C CYS A 33 2.22 -11.02 18.89
N LEU A 34 2.55 -9.86 18.34
CA LEU A 34 3.94 -9.39 18.31
C LEU A 34 4.40 -9.16 19.76
N GLN A 35 5.51 -9.78 20.15
CA GLN A 35 6.12 -9.55 21.48
C GLN A 35 6.55 -8.09 21.64
N ASN A 36 7.04 -7.48 20.56
CA ASN A 36 7.42 -6.08 20.49
C ASN A 36 6.70 -5.41 19.32
N ALA A 37 6.19 -4.21 19.53
CA ALA A 37 5.61 -3.42 18.44
C ALA A 37 6.64 -3.20 17.33
N HIS A 38 6.20 -3.20 16.07
CA HIS A 38 7.06 -2.77 14.97
C HIS A 38 7.45 -1.31 15.19
N PRO A 39 8.70 -0.92 14.92
CA PRO A 39 9.09 0.48 14.93
C PRO A 39 8.16 1.28 14.01
N ALA A 40 7.56 2.34 14.55
CA ALA A 40 6.74 3.23 13.75
C ALA A 40 7.64 4.04 12.82
N ALA A 41 7.30 4.06 11.52
CA ALA A 41 7.93 5.00 10.61
C ALA A 41 7.56 6.43 11.00
N THR A 42 8.56 7.27 11.19
CA THR A 42 8.40 8.69 11.49
C THR A 42 9.07 9.58 10.45
N GLN A 43 9.85 8.98 9.55
CA GLN A 43 10.55 9.66 8.47
C GLN A 43 10.26 8.93 7.16
N ILE A 44 10.03 9.71 6.11
CA ILE A 44 9.86 9.21 4.74
C ILE A 44 10.74 10.04 3.79
N THR A 45 11.45 9.37 2.91
CA THR A 45 12.20 10.02 1.84
C THR A 45 11.81 9.45 0.49
N LEU A 46 11.64 10.33 -0.49
CA LEU A 46 11.39 10.00 -1.89
C LEU A 46 12.57 10.46 -2.73
N THR A 47 13.14 9.57 -3.53
CA THR A 47 14.19 9.92 -4.50
C THR A 47 13.88 9.36 -5.87
N SER A 48 14.43 10.00 -6.89
CA SER A 48 14.33 9.53 -8.28
C SER A 48 15.64 9.84 -9.01
N PRO A 49 16.19 8.91 -9.80
CA PRO A 49 17.37 9.18 -10.62
C PRO A 49 17.12 10.21 -11.73
N VAL A 50 15.86 10.51 -12.05
CA VAL A 50 15.48 11.51 -13.07
C VAL A 50 14.98 12.82 -12.46
N TYR A 51 15.09 12.98 -11.14
CA TYR A 51 14.83 14.25 -10.46
C TYR A 51 16.00 15.22 -10.66
N ASN A 52 15.69 16.50 -10.86
CA ASN A 52 16.68 17.56 -11.03
C ASN A 52 16.41 18.70 -10.05
N ASP A 53 17.37 18.94 -9.14
CA ASP A 53 17.29 20.00 -8.13
C ASP A 53 17.16 21.41 -8.72
N ARG A 54 17.74 21.68 -9.90
CA ARG A 54 17.65 22.99 -10.55
C ARG A 54 16.25 23.28 -11.07
N ASP A 55 15.57 22.25 -11.54
CA ASP A 55 14.21 22.35 -12.05
C ASP A 55 13.16 22.23 -10.93
N GLY A 56 13.48 21.48 -9.88
CA GLY A 56 12.57 21.17 -8.77
C GLY A 56 11.57 20.05 -9.07
N PHE A 57 11.79 19.25 -10.12
CA PHE A 57 10.91 18.14 -10.48
C PHE A 57 11.61 17.05 -11.32
N ALA A 58 10.99 15.87 -11.36
CA ALA A 58 11.37 14.76 -12.23
C ALA A 58 10.69 14.87 -13.61
N LYS A 59 11.40 14.50 -14.68
CA LYS A 59 10.93 14.57 -16.07
C LYS A 59 10.91 13.19 -16.72
N ALA A 60 9.88 12.89 -17.50
CA ALA A 60 9.77 11.71 -18.36
C ALA A 60 8.99 12.07 -19.63
N LYS A 61 9.16 11.30 -20.72
CA LYS A 61 8.32 11.47 -21.92
C LYS A 61 6.93 10.89 -21.66
N VAL A 62 5.95 11.30 -22.48
CA VAL A 62 4.61 10.72 -22.43
C VAL A 62 4.71 9.21 -22.69
N GLY A 63 4.09 8.41 -21.83
CA GLY A 63 4.14 6.94 -21.89
C GLY A 63 5.30 6.30 -21.13
N GLU A 64 6.28 7.08 -20.66
CA GLU A 64 7.37 6.58 -19.82
C GLU A 64 7.04 6.69 -18.33
N THR A 65 7.70 5.86 -17.52
CA THR A 65 7.54 5.83 -16.05
C THR A 65 8.65 6.64 -15.39
N ILE A 66 8.31 7.42 -14.36
CA ILE A 66 9.29 8.03 -13.45
C ILE A 66 9.66 6.99 -12.38
N PRO A 67 10.92 6.51 -12.30
CA PRO A 67 11.34 5.63 -11.22
C PRO A 67 11.38 6.39 -9.89
N VAL A 68 10.74 5.85 -8.86
CA VAL A 68 10.69 6.42 -7.51
C VAL A 68 11.17 5.40 -6.50
N ILE A 69 12.13 5.79 -5.66
CA ILE A 69 12.59 5.01 -4.51
C ILE A 69 12.01 5.65 -3.25
N ILE A 70 11.37 4.80 -2.45
CA ILE A 70 10.75 5.20 -1.18
C ILE A 70 11.53 4.54 -0.06
N THR A 71 11.90 5.32 0.95
CA THR A 71 12.52 4.79 2.16
C THR A 71 11.78 5.33 3.37
N THR A 72 11.38 4.43 4.25
CA THR A 72 10.72 4.72 5.52
C THR A 72 11.69 4.40 6.66
N ARG A 73 11.81 5.30 7.63
CA ARG A 73 12.68 5.14 8.80
C ARG A 73 11.96 5.45 10.10
N ASP A 74 12.38 4.81 11.18
CA ASP A 74 11.96 5.13 12.55
C ASP A 74 12.59 6.46 13.03
N ALA A 75 12.28 6.86 14.26
CA ALA A 75 12.77 8.12 14.83
C ALA A 75 14.30 8.14 15.04
N GLN A 76 14.93 6.97 15.08
CA GLN A 76 16.37 6.79 15.22
C GLN A 76 17.08 6.69 13.87
N GLY A 77 16.34 6.71 12.75
CA GLY A 77 16.86 6.61 11.40
C GLY A 77 17.06 5.17 10.90
N ASN A 78 16.60 4.15 11.61
CA ASN A 78 16.67 2.76 11.15
C ASN A 78 15.53 2.47 10.15
N PRO A 79 15.72 1.54 9.19
CA PRO A 79 14.64 1.15 8.27
C PRO A 79 13.39 0.66 9.00
N ALA A 80 12.24 1.26 8.69
CA ALA A 80 10.93 0.83 9.20
C ALA A 80 10.22 0.00 8.12
N ALA A 81 10.33 -1.33 8.21
CA ALA A 81 9.72 -2.26 7.27
C ALA A 81 8.18 -2.27 7.36
N ASP A 82 7.53 -2.82 6.33
CA ASP A 82 6.07 -3.03 6.27
C ASP A 82 5.23 -1.75 6.52
N THR A 83 5.81 -0.59 6.25
CA THR A 83 5.15 0.71 6.44
C THR A 83 4.29 1.03 5.20
N PRO A 84 2.97 1.25 5.36
CA PRO A 84 2.13 1.71 4.26
C PRO A 84 2.50 3.15 3.84
N VAL A 85 2.41 3.43 2.55
CA VAL A 85 2.55 4.78 2.00
C VAL A 85 1.29 5.16 1.23
N ILE A 86 0.89 6.42 1.31
CA ILE A 86 -0.27 6.94 0.59
C ILE A 86 0.25 7.91 -0.45
N PHE A 87 -0.15 7.72 -1.71
CA PHE A 87 0.11 8.70 -2.75
C PHE A 87 -1.14 9.54 -2.97
N THR A 88 -0.96 10.85 -2.91
CA THR A 88 -1.98 11.82 -3.31
C THR A 88 -1.47 12.60 -4.49
N ARG A 89 -2.32 12.76 -5.51
CA ARG A 89 -2.08 13.67 -6.62
C ARG A 89 -2.68 15.02 -6.28
N GLY A 90 -1.89 16.09 -6.36
CA GLY A 90 -2.37 17.47 -6.35
C GLY A 90 -2.82 17.95 -7.74
N ASP A 91 -3.14 19.23 -7.84
CA ASP A 91 -3.49 19.84 -9.13
C ASP A 91 -2.33 19.75 -10.13
N SER A 92 -2.67 19.60 -11.40
CA SER A 92 -1.67 19.60 -12.48
C SER A 92 -1.51 21.01 -13.04
N VAL A 93 -0.27 21.42 -13.30
CA VAL A 93 0.04 22.72 -13.90
C VAL A 93 0.73 22.55 -15.25
N GLY A 94 0.35 23.39 -16.22
CA GLY A 94 1.00 23.46 -17.52
C GLY A 94 2.46 23.93 -17.43
N ARG A 95 3.24 23.76 -18.51
CA ARG A 95 4.69 24.09 -18.53
C ARG A 95 5.01 25.56 -18.26
N ALA A 96 4.09 26.46 -18.60
CA ALA A 96 4.22 27.89 -18.32
C ALA A 96 3.81 28.26 -16.88
N ASN A 97 3.35 27.30 -16.08
CA ASN A 97 2.85 27.49 -14.72
C ASN A 97 1.68 28.49 -14.61
N GLN A 98 0.86 28.60 -15.67
CA GLN A 98 -0.29 29.51 -15.73
C GLN A 98 -1.65 28.78 -15.76
N GLU A 99 -1.67 27.55 -16.26
CA GLU A 99 -2.88 26.76 -16.43
C GLU A 99 -2.93 25.68 -15.35
N VAL A 100 -3.82 25.84 -14.37
CA VAL A 100 -4.08 24.85 -13.31
C VAL A 100 -5.27 23.98 -13.74
N ASN A 101 -5.10 22.67 -13.67
CA ASN A 101 -6.19 21.71 -13.80
C ASN A 101 -6.44 21.05 -12.44
N SER A 102 -7.58 21.39 -11.85
CA SER A 102 -8.07 20.88 -10.56
C SER A 102 -9.24 19.88 -10.73
N SER A 103 -9.41 19.31 -11.92
CA SER A 103 -10.39 18.25 -12.14
C SER A 103 -10.05 17.03 -11.28
N ALA A 104 -11.05 16.20 -11.00
CA ALA A 104 -10.83 14.96 -10.26
C ALA A 104 -9.63 14.19 -10.86
N ALA A 105 -8.64 13.91 -10.00
CA ALA A 105 -7.42 13.25 -10.41
C ALA A 105 -7.71 11.87 -11.00
N ALA A 106 -7.18 11.59 -12.19
CA ALA A 106 -7.09 10.22 -12.70
C ALA A 106 -6.24 9.37 -11.74
N ASP A 107 -6.47 8.06 -11.80
CA ASP A 107 -5.71 7.09 -11.00
C ASP A 107 -4.19 7.28 -11.20
N ILE A 108 -3.45 7.09 -10.11
CA ILE A 108 -2.00 7.01 -10.10
C ILE A 108 -1.63 5.63 -10.64
N GLN A 109 -1.03 5.61 -11.82
CA GLN A 109 -0.54 4.39 -12.46
C GLN A 109 0.79 3.99 -11.86
N ILE A 110 0.84 2.84 -11.18
CA ILE A 110 2.07 2.27 -10.64
C ILE A 110 2.52 1.14 -11.56
N ASN A 111 3.77 1.23 -12.03
CA ASN A 111 4.38 0.27 -12.95
C ASN A 111 3.53 -0.04 -14.20
N HIS A 112 2.68 0.90 -14.61
CA HIS A 112 1.82 0.80 -15.80
C HIS A 112 0.75 -0.31 -15.79
N SER A 113 0.53 -0.97 -14.65
CA SER A 113 -0.43 -2.06 -14.53
C SER A 113 -1.34 -1.95 -13.31
N ASP A 114 -0.99 -1.12 -12.32
CA ASP A 114 -1.75 -0.99 -11.08
C ASP A 114 -2.22 0.46 -10.92
N GLY A 115 -3.44 0.73 -11.39
CA GLY A 115 -4.11 2.01 -11.23
C GLY A 115 -4.66 2.16 -9.82
N ARG A 116 -4.26 3.20 -9.10
CA ARG A 116 -4.74 3.48 -7.74
C ARG A 116 -5.32 4.87 -7.63
N SER A 117 -6.51 4.96 -7.06
CA SER A 117 -7.12 6.26 -6.77
C SER A 117 -6.25 7.07 -5.82
N SER A 118 -6.19 8.39 -6.05
CA SER A 118 -5.48 9.33 -5.20
C SER A 118 -5.95 9.20 -3.74
N GLY A 119 -5.02 9.12 -2.79
CA GLY A 119 -5.32 8.97 -1.37
C GLY A 119 -5.56 7.53 -0.90
N ALA A 120 -5.55 6.54 -1.81
CA ALA A 120 -5.60 5.14 -1.43
C ALA A 120 -4.25 4.66 -0.86
N ASN A 121 -4.30 3.80 0.15
CA ASN A 121 -3.10 3.15 0.69
C ASN A 121 -2.41 2.29 -0.38
N TYR A 122 -1.09 2.45 -0.46
CA TYR A 122 -0.19 1.60 -1.23
C TYR A 122 0.80 0.91 -0.29
N TYR A 123 0.84 -0.41 -0.38
CA TYR A 123 1.80 -1.23 0.34
C TYR A 123 2.90 -1.60 -0.65
N THR A 124 4.11 -1.07 -0.48
CA THR A 124 5.26 -1.48 -1.29
C THR A 124 5.59 -2.93 -0.93
N ALA A 125 5.41 -3.87 -1.85
CA ALA A 125 5.72 -5.30 -1.67
C ALA A 125 7.25 -5.58 -1.67
N HIS A 126 8.05 -4.76 -1.00
CA HIS A 126 9.50 -4.93 -0.89
C HIS A 126 9.94 -5.18 0.56
N GLY A 127 9.35 -6.22 1.14
CA GLY A 127 9.99 -7.09 2.12
C GLY A 127 9.98 -8.50 1.54
N ARG A 128 10.97 -9.34 1.81
CA ARG A 128 10.98 -10.76 1.38
C ARG A 128 9.80 -11.52 2.00
N ARG A 129 8.61 -11.41 1.44
CA ARG A 129 7.47 -12.31 1.66
C ARG A 129 6.60 -12.34 0.41
N ARG A 130 7.02 -13.13 -0.58
CA ARG A 130 6.08 -13.80 -1.50
C ARG A 130 5.41 -14.97 -0.78
N HIS A 131 4.72 -14.69 0.32
CA HIS A 131 3.84 -15.66 0.99
C HIS A 131 2.77 -14.88 1.74
N ALA A 132 1.69 -14.57 1.04
CA ALA A 132 0.29 -14.52 1.53
C ALA A 132 -0.57 -13.56 0.69
N ASP A 133 -0.53 -13.64 -0.64
CA ASP A 133 -1.65 -13.16 -1.45
C ASP A 133 -2.42 -14.38 -1.92
N ALA A 134 -3.45 -14.69 -1.12
CA ALA A 134 -4.55 -15.54 -1.53
C ALA A 134 -5.21 -14.89 -2.74
N GLU A 135 -5.04 -15.51 -3.90
CA GLU A 135 -5.93 -15.30 -5.03
C GLU A 135 -7.30 -15.86 -4.65
N TYR A 136 -8.16 -14.98 -4.11
CA TYR A 136 -9.59 -15.22 -4.01
C TYR A 136 -10.21 -14.85 -5.36
N GLN A 137 -10.44 -15.84 -6.22
CA GLN A 137 -11.37 -15.72 -7.34
C GLN A 137 -12.76 -16.19 -6.90
N PRO A 138 -13.74 -15.29 -6.68
CA PRO A 138 -15.13 -15.71 -6.48
C PRO A 138 -15.78 -16.07 -7.83
N GLY A 139 -16.05 -17.37 -7.99
CA GLY A 139 -17.28 -17.88 -8.62
C GLY A 139 -17.37 -17.91 -10.15
N GLN A 140 -17.02 -19.06 -10.74
CA GLN A 140 -17.81 -19.63 -11.83
C GLN A 140 -18.49 -20.91 -11.34
N ARG A 141 -19.71 -20.75 -10.82
CA ARG A 141 -20.74 -21.79 -10.89
C ARG A 141 -21.66 -21.43 -12.06
N ARG A 142 -21.50 -22.11 -13.19
CA ARG A 142 -22.60 -22.33 -14.13
C ARG A 142 -22.98 -23.81 -14.02
N GLY A 143 -24.17 -24.09 -13.47
CA GLY A 143 -25.00 -25.19 -13.98
C GLY A 143 -25.38 -24.86 -15.44
N LEU A 144 -25.69 -25.80 -16.32
CA LEU A 144 -26.07 -27.20 -16.20
C LEU A 144 -25.09 -28.09 -16.97
#